data_AF-A0A6P2DF31-F1
#
_entry.id   AF-A0A6P2DF31-F1
#
_cell.length_a   1.000
_cell.length_b   1.000
_cell.length_c   1.000
_cell.angle_alpha   90.00
_cell.angle_beta   90.00
_cell.angle_gamma   90.00
#
_symmetry.space_group_name_H-M   'P 1'
#
loop_
_entity.id
_entity.type
_entity.pdbx_description
1 polymer ?
#
loop_
_entity_poly.entity_id
_entity_poly.type
_entity_poly.pdbx_seq_one_letter_code
_entity_poly.pdbx_strand_id
1 'polypeptide(L)'
;MDEPACPGCRDLLQRVAELEAQVVALTRRLDESVRAGKRQAAPFRKGPPKPDPQAPGRKSGDAHGTHGHRPPPLPEQVAECHEAHLPDACPHCRGRLVETGTADPFQTDIPRTPLIRAFRIHIGHCEACGKRTQGRHPLQTSDALGAAASQIGPDAQAAAAVLHTQMGLSHGKAASVFQALFGIKLTRGGQRSDRSAGRDADGAGLPTDT
;
A
#
# COMPACT_ATOMS: atom_id res chain seq x y z
N MET A 1 -53.66 4.52 -72.62
CA MET A 1 -52.22 4.21 -72.71
C MET A 1 -52.12 2.96 -73.53
N ASP A 2 -51.68 3.11 -74.77
CA ASP A 2 -51.71 2.06 -75.78
C ASP A 2 -50.82 0.89 -75.37
N GLU A 3 -51.38 -0.31 -75.46
CA GLU A 3 -50.67 -1.55 -75.21
C GLU A 3 -49.65 -1.76 -76.34
N PRO A 4 -48.34 -1.90 -76.04
CA PRO A 4 -47.31 -1.92 -77.06
C PRO A 4 -47.47 -3.16 -77.95
N ALA A 5 -47.76 -2.90 -79.22
CA ALA A 5 -48.24 -3.88 -80.20
C ALA A 5 -47.14 -4.77 -80.82
N CYS A 6 -45.91 -4.79 -80.29
CA CYS A 6 -44.88 -5.73 -80.74
C CYS A 6 -44.22 -6.48 -79.56
N PRO A 7 -43.93 -7.80 -79.72
CA PRO A 7 -43.36 -8.62 -78.65
C PRO A 7 -42.07 -8.05 -78.06
N GLY A 8 -41.20 -7.49 -78.91
CA GLY A 8 -39.94 -6.88 -78.46
C GLY A 8 -40.12 -5.66 -77.55
N CYS A 9 -41.19 -4.87 -77.74
CA CYS A 9 -41.49 -3.75 -76.84
C CYS A 9 -41.99 -4.22 -75.47
N ARG A 10 -42.70 -5.35 -75.40
CA ARG A 10 -43.16 -5.93 -74.13
C ARG A 10 -41.98 -6.51 -73.33
N ASP A 11 -41.09 -7.23 -73.99
CA ASP A 11 -39.89 -7.79 -73.35
C ASP A 11 -38.96 -6.68 -72.83
N LEU A 12 -38.80 -5.60 -73.61
CA LEU A 12 -38.02 -4.43 -73.19
C LEU A 12 -38.65 -3.74 -71.97
N LEU A 13 -39.97 -3.54 -71.94
CA LEU A 13 -40.65 -2.92 -70.80
C LEU A 13 -40.56 -3.77 -69.54
N GLN A 14 -40.68 -5.10 -69.66
CA GLN A 14 -40.48 -6.01 -68.55
C GLN A 14 -39.05 -5.93 -68.01
N ARG A 15 -38.06 -5.85 -68.90
CA ARG A 15 -36.66 -5.72 -68.50
C ARG A 15 -36.36 -4.38 -67.83
N VAL A 16 -36.98 -3.29 -68.31
CA VAL A 16 -36.88 -1.97 -67.66
C VAL A 16 -37.44 -2.02 -66.25
N ALA A 17 -38.63 -2.61 -66.05
CA ALA A 17 -39.24 -2.73 -64.72
C ALA A 17 -38.39 -3.58 -63.75
N GLU A 18 -37.80 -4.69 -64.21
CA GLU A 18 -36.89 -5.53 -63.42
C GLU A 18 -35.62 -4.77 -63.02
N LEU A 19 -35.03 -4.03 -63.96
CA LEU A 19 -33.83 -3.23 -63.71
C LEU A 19 -34.12 -2.08 -62.76
N GLU A 20 -35.26 -1.40 -62.89
CA GLU A 20 -35.70 -0.35 -61.97
C GLU A 20 -35.90 -0.89 -60.54
N ALA A 21 -36.54 -2.06 -60.39
CA ALA A 21 -36.70 -2.70 -59.09
C ALA A 21 -35.34 -3.07 -58.46
N GLN A 22 -34.38 -3.55 -59.27
CA GLN A 22 -33.03 -3.85 -58.81
C GLN A 22 -32.27 -2.58 -58.42
N VAL A 23 -32.40 -1.49 -59.18
CA VAL A 23 -31.78 -0.21 -58.84
C VAL A 23 -32.31 0.31 -57.52
N VAL A 24 -33.62 0.24 -57.26
CA VAL A 24 -34.21 0.64 -55.98
C VAL A 24 -33.68 -0.22 -54.83
N ALA A 25 -33.65 -1.55 -54.99
CA ALA A 25 -33.16 -2.46 -53.96
C ALA A 25 -31.67 -2.28 -53.65
N LEU A 26 -30.84 -2.12 -54.69
CA LEU A 26 -29.40 -1.90 -54.55
C LEU A 26 -29.10 -0.53 -53.96
N THR A 27 -29.84 0.51 -54.36
CA THR A 27 -29.70 1.87 -53.79
C THR A 27 -30.03 1.86 -52.31
N ARG A 28 -31.09 1.16 -51.88
CA ARG A 28 -31.44 1.02 -50.47
C ARG A 28 -30.32 0.35 -49.65
N ARG A 29 -29.75 -0.75 -50.17
CA ARG A 29 -28.64 -1.45 -49.52
C ARG A 29 -27.37 -0.60 -49.46
N LEU A 30 -27.12 0.21 -50.49
CA LEU A 30 -25.99 1.11 -50.54
C LEU A 30 -26.18 2.28 -49.56
N ASP A 31 -27.38 2.82 -49.43
CA ASP A 31 -27.71 3.81 -48.40
C ASP A 31 -27.57 3.25 -46.99
N GLU A 32 -28.03 2.02 -46.74
CA GLU A 32 -27.85 1.32 -45.46
C GLU A 32 -26.35 1.12 -45.13
N SER A 33 -25.55 0.69 -46.11
CA SER A 33 -24.11 0.46 -45.91
C SER A 33 -23.30 1.76 -45.78
N VAL A 34 -23.66 2.81 -46.52
CA VAL A 34 -23.05 4.14 -46.39
C VAL A 34 -23.43 4.81 -45.07
N ARG A 35 -24.68 4.63 -44.61
CA ARG A 35 -25.10 5.05 -43.26
C ARG A 35 -24.32 4.30 -42.18
N ALA A 36 -24.00 3.03 -42.39
CA ALA A 36 -23.15 2.25 -41.50
C ALA A 36 -21.67 2.67 -41.56
N GLY A 37 -21.15 3.01 -42.75
CA GLY A 37 -19.73 3.30 -43.00
C GLY A 37 -19.28 4.74 -42.69
N LYS A 38 -20.17 5.74 -42.71
CA LYS A 38 -19.81 7.16 -42.52
C LYS A 38 -19.68 7.64 -41.06
N ARG A 39 -19.61 6.74 -40.07
CA ARG A 39 -19.39 7.14 -38.67
C ARG A 39 -18.21 6.40 -38.09
N GLN A 40 -17.07 7.09 -38.05
CA GLN A 40 -15.86 6.78 -37.25
C GLN A 40 -16.13 6.65 -35.72
N ALA A 41 -17.39 6.60 -35.27
CA ALA A 41 -17.79 6.48 -33.87
C ALA A 41 -18.86 5.39 -33.62
N ALA A 42 -19.14 4.50 -34.58
CA ALA A 42 -20.17 3.47 -34.46
C ALA A 42 -19.76 2.06 -33.96
N PRO A 43 -18.58 1.75 -33.37
CA PRO A 43 -18.40 0.45 -32.73
C PRO A 43 -19.17 0.31 -31.40
N PHE A 44 -19.63 1.42 -30.81
CA PHE A 44 -20.12 1.45 -29.42
C PHE A 44 -21.60 1.80 -29.25
N ARG A 45 -22.42 1.77 -30.32
CA ARG A 45 -23.87 1.87 -30.14
C ARG A 45 -24.38 0.58 -29.50
N LYS A 46 -24.66 0.66 -28.20
CA LYS A 46 -25.36 -0.41 -27.47
C LYS A 46 -26.77 -0.56 -28.08
N GLY A 47 -27.18 -1.79 -28.35
CA GLY A 47 -28.57 -2.10 -28.71
C GLY A 47 -29.56 -1.68 -27.61
N PRO A 48 -30.86 -1.97 -27.77
CA PRO A 48 -31.84 -1.72 -26.72
C PRO A 48 -31.35 -2.31 -25.39
N PRO A 49 -31.58 -1.61 -24.26
CA PRO A 49 -31.15 -2.08 -22.94
C PRO A 49 -31.61 -3.50 -22.69
N LYS A 50 -30.75 -4.30 -22.03
CA LYS A 50 -31.19 -5.61 -21.52
C LYS A 50 -32.37 -5.37 -20.56
N PRO A 51 -33.41 -6.22 -20.58
CA PRO A 51 -34.58 -6.06 -19.70
C PRO A 51 -34.20 -6.02 -18.22
N ASP A 52 -33.18 -6.78 -17.80
CA ASP A 52 -32.63 -6.74 -16.43
C ASP A 52 -31.12 -6.41 -16.45
N PRO A 53 -30.74 -5.12 -16.45
CA PRO A 53 -29.35 -4.72 -16.38
C PRO A 53 -28.79 -4.98 -14.97
N GLN A 54 -27.59 -5.58 -14.88
CA GLN A 54 -26.87 -5.67 -13.61
C GLN A 54 -26.51 -4.28 -13.09
N ALA A 55 -26.53 -4.12 -11.77
CA ALA A 55 -26.14 -2.87 -11.13
C ALA A 55 -24.73 -2.45 -11.57
N PRO A 56 -24.51 -1.16 -11.92
CA PRO A 56 -23.19 -0.66 -12.24
C PRO A 56 -22.31 -0.78 -11.00
N GLY A 57 -21.29 -1.62 -11.10
CA GLY A 57 -20.39 -1.90 -9.99
C GLY A 57 -19.42 -3.00 -10.36
N ARG A 58 -18.20 -2.92 -9.83
CA ARG A 58 -17.24 -4.01 -9.94
C ARG A 58 -17.76 -5.17 -9.10
N LYS A 59 -17.86 -6.37 -9.67
CA LYS A 59 -18.10 -7.58 -8.88
C LYS A 59 -17.06 -7.62 -7.76
N SER A 60 -17.50 -7.78 -6.52
CA SER A 60 -16.61 -8.04 -5.40
C SER A 60 -15.76 -9.26 -5.78
N GLY A 61 -14.44 -9.07 -5.89
CA GLY A 61 -13.54 -10.21 -6.10
C GLY A 61 -13.50 -11.07 -4.84
N ASP A 62 -12.99 -12.30 -4.94
CA ASP A 62 -12.88 -13.19 -3.77
C ASP A 62 -12.00 -12.62 -2.65
N ALA A 63 -11.11 -11.67 -2.97
CA ALA A 63 -10.30 -10.90 -2.03
C ALA A 63 -10.99 -9.64 -1.47
N HIS A 64 -12.23 -9.36 -1.88
CA HIS A 64 -13.05 -8.29 -1.29
C HIS A 64 -13.58 -8.83 0.04
N GLY A 65 -12.73 -8.71 1.07
CA GLY A 65 -13.03 -9.18 2.42
C GLY A 65 -14.29 -8.55 3.00
N THR A 66 -14.76 -9.11 4.11
CA THR A 66 -15.89 -8.60 4.87
C THR A 66 -15.65 -7.15 5.26
N HIS A 67 -16.63 -6.28 4.99
CA HIS A 67 -16.66 -4.94 5.56
C HIS A 67 -16.71 -5.07 7.08
N GLY A 68 -15.57 -4.85 7.75
CA GLY A 68 -15.42 -4.99 9.19
C GLY A 68 -14.98 -3.69 9.82
N HIS A 69 -15.54 -3.39 10.99
CA HIS A 69 -14.98 -2.38 11.87
C HIS A 69 -13.66 -2.89 12.47
N ARG A 70 -12.77 -1.97 12.85
CA ARG A 70 -11.55 -2.33 13.58
C ARG A 70 -11.96 -3.02 14.91
N PRO A 71 -11.55 -4.26 15.17
CA PRO A 71 -11.88 -4.92 16.42
C PRO A 71 -11.17 -4.24 17.61
N PRO A 72 -11.75 -4.31 18.82
CA PRO A 72 -11.06 -3.87 20.02
C PRO A 72 -9.80 -4.72 20.26
N PRO A 73 -8.76 -4.17 20.91
CA PRO A 73 -7.58 -4.93 21.31
C PRO A 73 -7.93 -5.99 22.36
N LEU A 74 -7.07 -6.98 22.52
CA LEU A 74 -7.16 -7.93 23.64
C LEU A 74 -6.84 -7.20 24.95
N PRO A 75 -7.45 -7.59 26.09
CA PRO A 75 -7.20 -6.93 27.38
C PRO A 75 -5.71 -6.88 27.77
N GLU A 76 -4.95 -7.93 27.49
CA GLU A 76 -3.51 -8.02 27.75
C GLU A 76 -2.64 -7.09 26.90
N GLN A 77 -3.20 -6.52 25.82
CA GLN A 77 -2.52 -5.55 24.96
C GLN A 77 -2.71 -4.10 25.42
N VAL A 78 -3.61 -3.86 26.37
CA VAL A 78 -3.88 -2.51 26.90
C VAL A 78 -2.73 -2.11 27.81
N ALA A 79 -1.85 -1.24 27.30
CA ALA A 79 -0.69 -0.76 28.05
C ALA A 79 -1.05 0.30 29.11
N GLU A 80 -2.07 1.12 28.82
CA GLU A 80 -2.51 2.24 29.65
C GLU A 80 -4.04 2.30 29.68
N CYS A 81 -4.63 2.59 30.84
CA CYS A 81 -6.06 2.78 31.03
C CYS A 81 -6.33 4.11 31.73
N HIS A 82 -7.26 4.90 31.20
CA HIS A 82 -7.61 6.21 31.71
C HIS A 82 -9.11 6.30 31.96
N GLU A 83 -9.49 6.63 33.19
CA GLU A 83 -10.89 6.87 33.57
C GLU A 83 -11.31 8.29 33.19
N ALA A 84 -12.41 8.41 32.44
CA ALA A 84 -12.98 9.69 32.03
C ALA A 84 -14.30 9.94 32.79
N HIS A 85 -14.18 10.39 34.04
CA HIS A 85 -15.35 10.65 34.89
C HIS A 85 -16.25 11.75 34.32
N LEU A 86 -17.55 11.65 34.60
CA LEU A 86 -18.52 12.72 34.33
C LEU A 86 -18.12 13.99 35.10
N PRO A 87 -18.35 15.19 34.54
CA PRO A 87 -18.13 16.44 35.26
C PRO A 87 -19.14 16.59 36.42
N ASP A 88 -18.83 17.46 37.40
CA ASP A 88 -19.70 17.68 38.58
C ASP A 88 -21.11 18.18 38.22
N ALA A 89 -21.25 18.86 37.08
CA ALA A 89 -22.50 19.41 36.59
C ALA A 89 -22.57 19.37 35.05
N CYS A 90 -23.80 19.35 34.52
CA CYS A 90 -24.02 19.37 33.07
C CYS A 90 -23.37 20.61 32.44
N PRO A 91 -22.46 20.47 31.45
CA PRO A 91 -21.78 21.61 30.85
C PRO A 91 -22.72 22.55 30.08
N HIS A 92 -23.93 22.12 29.75
CA HIS A 92 -24.92 22.92 29.02
C HIS A 92 -25.86 23.73 29.93
N CYS A 93 -26.36 23.12 31.01
CA CYS A 93 -27.37 23.74 31.88
C CYS A 93 -27.00 23.78 33.37
N ARG A 94 -25.81 23.27 33.74
CA ARG A 94 -25.30 23.15 35.13
C ARG A 94 -26.15 22.30 36.08
N GLY A 95 -27.09 21.51 35.55
CA GLY A 95 -27.89 20.58 36.33
C GLY A 95 -27.10 19.35 36.81
N ARG A 96 -27.69 18.60 37.75
CA ARG A 96 -27.15 17.34 38.26
C ARG A 96 -27.06 16.28 37.15
N LEU A 97 -25.92 15.58 37.08
CA LEU A 97 -25.74 14.42 36.21
C LEU A 97 -26.01 13.12 36.96
N VAL A 98 -26.47 12.11 36.23
CA VAL A 98 -26.67 10.74 36.70
C VAL A 98 -25.95 9.81 35.75
N GLU A 99 -25.03 9.01 36.26
CA GLU A 99 -24.32 8.01 35.47
C GLU A 99 -25.25 6.84 35.12
N THR A 100 -25.27 6.44 33.85
CA THR A 100 -26.12 5.34 33.35
C THR A 100 -25.33 4.09 32.96
N GLY A 101 -24.01 4.21 32.81
CA GLY A 101 -23.12 3.12 32.42
C GLY A 101 -21.79 3.63 31.89
N THR A 102 -20.86 2.72 31.64
CA THR A 102 -19.54 2.98 31.08
C THR A 102 -19.42 2.41 29.66
N ALA A 103 -18.48 2.94 28.89
CA ALA A 103 -18.13 2.43 27.57
C ALA A 103 -16.62 2.55 27.38
N ASP A 104 -16.02 1.57 26.70
CA ASP A 104 -14.57 1.44 26.57
C ASP A 104 -14.14 1.69 25.10
N PRO A 105 -14.03 2.94 24.64
CA PRO A 105 -13.41 3.24 23.36
C PRO A 105 -11.89 3.02 23.45
N PHE A 106 -11.31 2.37 22.43
CA PHE A 106 -9.88 2.08 22.39
C PHE A 106 -9.14 2.97 21.38
N GLN A 107 -8.02 3.53 21.80
CA GLN A 107 -7.06 4.22 20.93
C GLN A 107 -5.76 3.41 20.85
N THR A 108 -5.20 3.31 19.64
CA THR A 108 -3.83 2.80 19.45
C THR A 108 -3.01 3.92 18.86
N ASP A 109 -1.93 4.27 19.54
CA ASP A 109 -1.05 5.35 19.16
C ASP A 109 0.40 4.87 18.99
N ILE A 110 1.25 5.70 18.42
CA ILE A 110 2.67 5.44 18.20
C ILE A 110 3.47 6.35 19.13
N PRO A 111 4.23 5.82 20.11
CA PRO A 111 5.13 6.62 20.93
C PRO A 111 6.20 7.30 20.07
N ARG A 112 6.17 8.63 19.98
CA ARG A 112 7.07 9.41 19.11
C ARG A 112 8.38 9.85 19.78
N THR A 113 8.48 9.71 21.10
CA THR A 113 9.70 10.04 21.85
C THR A 113 10.72 8.92 21.70
N PRO A 114 11.95 9.18 21.19
CA PRO A 114 12.94 8.14 21.00
C PRO A 114 13.55 7.71 22.34
N LEU A 115 13.74 6.40 22.50
CA LEU A 115 14.45 5.83 23.65
C LEU A 115 15.97 5.91 23.43
N ILE A 116 16.64 6.85 24.10
CA ILE A 116 18.10 7.02 24.04
C ILE A 116 18.77 6.17 25.13
N ARG A 117 19.61 5.20 24.73
CA ARG A 117 20.38 4.34 25.63
C ARG A 117 21.84 4.76 25.65
N ALA A 118 22.35 5.12 26.82
CA ALA A 118 23.77 5.38 27.03
C ALA A 118 24.45 4.13 27.60
N PHE A 119 25.45 3.60 26.91
CA PHE A 119 26.27 2.48 27.39
C PHE A 119 27.57 3.03 27.96
N ARG A 120 27.75 2.92 29.28
CA ARG A 120 29.03 3.22 29.94
C ARG A 120 29.90 1.97 29.90
N ILE A 121 30.81 1.91 28.94
CA ILE A 121 31.66 0.74 28.73
C ILE A 121 32.95 0.90 29.53
N HIS A 122 33.17 -0.02 30.46
CA HIS A 122 34.42 -0.11 31.20
C HIS A 122 35.49 -0.76 30.32
N ILE A 123 36.67 -0.16 30.29
CA ILE A 123 37.81 -0.59 29.48
C ILE A 123 38.99 -0.76 30.44
N GLY A 124 39.72 -1.87 30.29
CA GLY A 124 40.93 -2.14 31.05
C GLY A 124 41.94 -2.94 30.23
N HIS A 125 42.97 -3.44 30.89
CA HIS A 125 43.92 -4.39 30.32
C HIS A 125 44.20 -5.52 31.31
N CYS A 126 44.58 -6.69 30.80
CA CYS A 126 45.07 -7.78 31.65
C CYS A 126 46.45 -7.42 32.20
N GLU A 127 46.70 -7.63 33.50
CA GLU A 127 48.03 -7.39 34.10
C GLU A 127 49.07 -8.42 33.64
N ALA A 128 48.66 -9.66 33.39
CA ALA A 128 49.57 -10.73 33.00
C ALA A 128 50.03 -10.66 31.53
N CYS A 129 49.13 -10.28 30.60
CA CYS A 129 49.45 -10.25 29.16
C CYS A 129 49.35 -8.86 28.53
N GLY A 130 48.95 -7.83 29.26
CA GLY A 130 48.81 -6.45 28.78
C GLY A 130 47.67 -6.22 27.77
N LYS A 131 46.95 -7.26 27.35
CA LYS A 131 45.92 -7.15 26.31
C LYS A 131 44.73 -6.31 26.81
N ARG A 132 44.22 -5.43 25.94
CA ARG A 132 43.03 -4.62 26.20
C ARG A 132 41.78 -5.49 26.29
N THR A 133 40.93 -5.20 27.26
CA THR A 133 39.62 -5.84 27.43
C THR A 133 38.56 -4.76 27.62
N GLN A 134 37.36 -5.00 27.09
CA GLN A 134 36.22 -4.10 27.24
C GLN A 134 34.99 -4.87 27.71
N GLY A 135 34.20 -4.24 28.58
CA GLY A 135 32.90 -4.75 28.96
C GLY A 135 31.92 -4.71 27.76
N ARG A 136 30.92 -5.59 27.78
CA ARG A 136 29.89 -5.65 26.74
C ARG A 136 28.52 -5.80 27.37
N HIS A 137 27.59 -4.94 26.95
CA HIS A 137 26.21 -5.00 27.44
C HIS A 137 25.34 -5.87 26.51
N PRO A 138 24.41 -6.70 27.00
CA PRO A 138 23.59 -7.58 26.14
C PRO A 138 22.78 -6.86 25.06
N LEU A 139 22.31 -5.64 25.35
CA LEU A 139 21.57 -4.80 24.40
C LEU A 139 22.47 -4.02 23.42
N GLN A 140 23.79 -4.13 23.52
CA GLN A 140 24.73 -3.46 22.63
C GLN A 140 24.81 -4.18 21.28
N THR A 141 24.56 -3.45 20.20
CA THR A 141 24.62 -4.00 18.83
C THR A 141 26.01 -4.00 18.23
N SER A 142 26.90 -3.12 18.69
CA SER A 142 28.29 -3.07 18.22
C SER A 142 29.23 -2.55 19.30
N ASP A 143 30.42 -3.12 19.31
CA ASP A 143 31.54 -2.84 20.19
C ASP A 143 32.32 -1.56 19.82
N ALA A 144 31.88 -0.85 18.78
CA ALA A 144 32.53 0.34 18.28
C ALA A 144 32.50 1.50 19.30
N LEU A 145 33.64 2.20 19.42
CA LEU A 145 33.83 3.37 20.26
C LEU A 145 34.25 4.58 19.40
N GLY A 146 34.37 5.76 20.01
CA GLY A 146 34.82 6.97 19.33
C GLY A 146 33.83 7.45 18.27
N ALA A 147 34.31 7.71 17.05
CA ALA A 147 33.50 8.26 15.95
C ALA A 147 32.28 7.39 15.57
N ALA A 148 32.31 6.09 15.88
CA ALA A 148 31.23 5.14 15.64
C ALA A 148 30.45 4.72 16.90
N ALA A 149 30.64 5.43 18.02
CA ALA A 149 29.93 5.13 19.28
C ALA A 149 28.43 5.47 19.22
N SER A 150 28.03 6.41 18.36
CA SER A 150 26.64 6.83 18.22
C SER A 150 25.94 6.01 17.14
N GLN A 151 25.15 5.03 17.58
CA GLN A 151 24.40 4.13 16.70
C GLN A 151 22.90 4.31 16.91
N ILE A 152 22.12 3.97 15.88
CA ILE A 152 20.67 3.77 16.04
C ILE A 152 20.38 2.35 16.49
N GLY A 153 19.35 2.20 17.34
CA GLY A 153 18.96 0.90 17.89
C GLY A 153 18.45 -0.08 16.83
N PRO A 154 18.41 -1.39 17.16
CA PRO A 154 18.09 -2.44 16.20
C PRO A 154 16.70 -2.28 15.56
N ASP A 155 15.69 -1.87 16.32
CA ASP A 155 14.33 -1.67 15.79
C ASP A 155 14.27 -0.46 14.83
N ALA A 156 14.99 0.61 15.14
CA ALA A 156 15.11 1.76 14.25
C ALA A 156 15.86 1.41 12.95
N GLN A 157 16.91 0.58 13.04
CA GLN A 157 17.61 0.04 11.87
C GLN A 157 16.67 -0.81 11.00
N ALA A 158 15.89 -1.71 11.62
CA ALA A 158 14.93 -2.55 10.93
C ALA A 158 13.84 -1.72 10.23
N ALA A 159 13.28 -0.72 10.92
CA ALA A 159 12.30 0.18 10.33
C ALA A 159 12.88 1.00 9.16
N ALA A 160 14.11 1.49 9.27
CA ALA A 160 14.80 2.17 8.16
C ALA A 160 15.01 1.23 6.96
N ALA A 161 15.37 -0.04 7.21
CA ALA A 161 15.51 -1.05 6.18
C ALA A 161 14.17 -1.33 5.49
N VAL A 162 13.07 -1.54 6.23
CA VAL A 162 11.72 -1.76 5.66
C VAL A 162 11.30 -0.57 4.79
N LEU A 163 11.47 0.66 5.29
CA LEU A 163 11.13 1.86 4.51
C LEU A 163 11.93 1.93 3.20
N HIS A 164 13.20 1.52 3.21
CA HIS A 164 14.03 1.55 2.03
C HIS A 164 13.73 0.41 1.05
N THR A 165 13.75 -0.83 1.53
CA THR A 165 13.75 -2.02 0.69
C THR A 165 12.35 -2.48 0.31
N GLN A 166 11.38 -2.37 1.22
CA GLN A 166 10.01 -2.83 0.99
C GLN A 166 9.11 -1.68 0.51
N MET A 167 9.29 -0.48 1.06
CA MET A 167 8.44 0.68 0.72
C MET A 167 9.06 1.60 -0.34
N GLY A 168 10.28 1.32 -0.80
CA GLY A 168 10.93 2.03 -1.93
C GLY A 168 11.38 3.46 -1.62
N LEU A 169 11.48 3.87 -0.35
CA LEU A 169 12.00 5.19 0.00
C LEU A 169 13.51 5.22 -0.21
N SER A 170 14.05 6.29 -0.81
CA SER A 170 15.50 6.53 -0.76
C SER A 170 15.97 6.68 0.70
N HIS A 171 17.24 6.37 0.99
CA HIS A 171 17.83 6.60 2.32
C HIS A 171 17.63 8.04 2.85
N GLY A 172 17.66 9.05 1.98
CA GLY A 172 17.40 10.44 2.39
C GLY A 172 15.95 10.67 2.83
N LYS A 173 14.98 10.05 2.13
CA LYS A 173 13.55 10.11 2.50
C LYS A 173 13.29 9.33 3.79
N ALA A 174 13.87 8.15 3.94
CA ALA A 174 13.79 7.40 5.20
C ALA A 174 14.34 8.23 6.37
N ALA A 175 15.51 8.84 6.24
CA ALA A 175 16.05 9.75 7.26
C ALA A 175 15.11 10.93 7.59
N SER A 176 14.45 11.49 6.58
CA SER A 176 13.47 12.57 6.76
C SER A 176 12.24 12.10 7.56
N VAL A 177 11.77 10.87 7.32
CA VAL A 177 10.68 10.26 8.11
C VAL A 177 11.08 10.13 9.58
N PHE A 178 12.30 9.63 9.84
CA PHE A 178 12.80 9.48 11.22
C PHE A 178 12.92 10.82 11.95
N GLN A 179 13.39 11.86 11.27
CA GLN A 179 13.47 13.19 11.84
C GLN A 179 12.07 13.77 12.10
N ALA A 180 11.15 13.66 11.14
CA ALA A 180 9.82 14.26 11.22
C ALA A 180 8.93 13.56 12.26
N LEU A 181 8.99 12.23 12.34
CA LEU A 181 8.14 11.46 13.22
C LEU A 181 8.73 11.27 14.61
N PHE A 182 10.03 10.99 14.71
CA PHE A 182 10.66 10.56 15.97
C PHE A 182 11.75 11.51 16.47
N GLY A 183 12.05 12.59 15.74
CA GLY A 183 13.15 13.50 16.10
C GLY A 183 14.55 12.88 15.96
N ILE A 184 14.67 11.72 15.31
CA ILE A 184 15.95 11.00 15.17
C ILE A 184 16.68 11.52 13.92
N LYS A 185 17.85 12.13 14.12
CA LYS A 185 18.74 12.58 13.04
C LYS A 185 19.51 11.40 12.46
N LEU A 186 19.19 11.02 11.23
CA LEU A 186 19.91 9.97 10.49
C LEU A 186 20.70 10.57 9.32
N THR A 187 21.94 10.12 9.16
CA THR A 187 22.68 10.32 7.91
C THR A 187 22.35 9.20 6.93
N ARG A 188 22.69 9.38 5.64
CA ARG A 188 22.52 8.31 4.63
C ARG A 188 23.37 7.08 4.97
N GLY A 189 24.60 7.29 5.45
CA GLY A 189 25.52 6.23 5.85
C GLY A 189 25.15 5.56 7.17
N GLY A 190 24.59 6.30 8.13
CA GLY A 190 24.19 5.77 9.44
C GLY A 190 23.00 4.81 9.42
N GLN A 191 22.37 4.59 8.25
CA GLN A 191 21.33 3.58 8.04
C GLN A 191 21.90 2.21 7.68
N ARG A 192 23.17 2.15 7.29
CA ARG A 192 23.89 0.92 6.95
C ARG A 192 24.88 0.62 8.07
N SER A 193 24.41 -0.05 9.10
CA SER A 193 25.27 -0.70 10.08
C SER A 193 25.34 -2.18 9.70
N ASP A 194 26.43 -2.54 9.01
CA ASP A 194 26.72 -3.92 8.64
C ASP A 194 26.74 -4.79 9.90
N ARG A 195 25.95 -5.86 9.89
CA ARG A 195 25.93 -6.92 10.92
C ARG A 195 27.20 -7.80 10.91
N SER A 196 28.23 -7.45 10.15
CA SER A 196 29.41 -8.28 9.91
C SER A 196 30.71 -7.54 10.18
N ALA A 197 31.08 -7.42 11.45
CA ALA A 197 32.45 -7.21 11.89
C ALA A 197 32.65 -7.96 13.21
N GLY A 198 32.87 -9.27 13.10
CA GLY A 198 32.93 -10.16 14.25
C GLY A 198 33.19 -11.62 13.89
N ARG A 199 34.03 -11.86 12.89
CA ARG A 199 34.77 -13.11 12.72
C ARG A 199 36.11 -12.70 12.17
N ASP A 200 37.10 -12.66 13.05
CA ASP A 200 38.52 -12.92 12.79
C ASP A 200 39.28 -12.70 14.11
N ALA A 201 39.54 -13.82 14.80
CA ALA A 201 40.60 -13.96 15.79
C ALA A 201 40.93 -15.46 15.91
N ASP A 202 41.84 -15.88 15.03
CA ASP A 202 42.98 -16.76 15.26
C ASP A 202 42.79 -18.17 15.82
N GLY A 203 43.31 -19.13 15.04
CA GLY A 203 43.41 -20.54 15.35
C GLY A 203 44.23 -20.80 16.62
N ALA A 204 43.65 -21.59 17.51
CA ALA A 204 44.39 -22.34 18.52
C ALA A 204 44.55 -23.77 18.01
N GLY A 205 45.81 -24.17 17.80
CA GLY A 205 46.19 -25.52 17.39
C GLY A 205 45.74 -26.59 18.38
N LEU A 206 45.51 -27.78 17.83
CA LEU A 206 45.35 -29.03 18.57
C LEU A 206 46.54 -29.24 19.53
N PRO A 207 46.31 -29.69 20.77
CA PRO A 207 47.28 -30.53 21.45
C PRO A 207 47.09 -31.98 21.00
N THR A 208 48.14 -32.53 20.39
CA THR A 208 48.34 -33.97 20.25
C THR A 208 48.61 -34.59 21.62
N ASP A 209 48.00 -35.74 21.88
CA ASP A 209 48.29 -36.66 22.98
C ASP A 209 49.80 -36.88 23.18
N THR A 210 50.27 -36.75 24.43
CA THR A 210 51.11 -37.77 25.10
C THR A 210 51.10 -37.57 26.61
#